data_AF-A0AAN6F8P6-F1
#
_entry.id   AF-A0AAN6F8P6-F1
#
_cell.length_a   1.000
_cell.length_b   1.000
_cell.length_c   1.000
_cell.angle_alpha   90.00
_cell.angle_beta   90.00
_cell.angle_gamma   90.00
#
_symmetry.space_group_name_H-M   'P 1'
#
loop_
_entity.id
_entity.type
_entity.pdbx_description
1 polymer ?
#
loop_
_entity_poly.entity_id
_entity_poly.type
_entity_poly.pdbx_seq_one_letter_code
_entity_poly.pdbx_strand_id
1 'polypeptide(L)'
;MGKDSKKKKNKSTVKDYADDLDPNVMTGGWDPEGTWHRIHGDGKSRSGGKWHMETLKSKNTSKDEDEDNSKYYARLKEDSRNVLATFGPWSTEPSFATIVNAVKAWAK
;
A
#
# COMPACT_ATOMS: atom_id res chain seq x y z
N MET A 1 -26.95 -31.85 -21.24
CA MET A 1 -26.18 -30.64 -21.58
C MET A 1 -25.60 -30.07 -20.29
N GLY A 2 -24.31 -30.30 -20.06
CA GLY A 2 -23.62 -29.81 -18.86
C GLY A 2 -23.42 -28.30 -18.91
N LYS A 3 -23.81 -27.62 -17.84
CA LYS A 3 -23.31 -26.28 -17.52
C LYS A 3 -22.83 -26.28 -16.07
N ASP A 4 -21.78 -27.07 -15.82
CA ASP A 4 -20.87 -26.86 -14.70
C ASP A 4 -20.11 -25.55 -14.95
N SER A 5 -20.76 -24.42 -14.69
CA SER A 5 -20.06 -23.14 -14.52
C SER A 5 -19.37 -23.18 -13.15
N LYS A 6 -18.33 -24.03 -13.03
CA LYS A 6 -17.33 -23.94 -11.98
C LYS A 6 -16.77 -22.52 -12.07
N LYS A 7 -17.28 -21.65 -11.20
CA LYS A 7 -16.76 -20.31 -10.92
C LYS A 7 -15.28 -20.52 -10.59
N LYS A 8 -14.40 -20.43 -11.59
CA LYS A 8 -12.95 -20.44 -11.38
C LYS A 8 -12.73 -19.26 -10.43
N LYS A 9 -12.52 -19.54 -9.15
CA LYS A 9 -11.93 -18.58 -8.24
C LYS A 9 -10.56 -18.30 -8.84
N ASN A 10 -10.46 -17.31 -9.74
CA ASN A 10 -9.18 -16.81 -10.18
C ASN A 10 -8.44 -16.49 -8.89
N LYS A 11 -7.39 -17.26 -8.59
CA LYS A 11 -6.50 -16.94 -7.48
C LYS A 11 -5.88 -15.61 -7.88
N SER A 12 -6.42 -14.51 -7.37
CA SER A 12 -5.82 -13.19 -7.56
C SER A 12 -4.35 -13.32 -7.18
N THR A 13 -3.47 -12.67 -7.93
CA THR A 13 -2.05 -12.55 -7.59
C THR A 13 -1.77 -11.17 -7.02
N VAL A 14 -0.58 -10.97 -6.43
CA VAL A 14 -0.13 -9.65 -5.99
C VAL A 14 0.06 -8.71 -7.18
N LYS A 15 0.45 -9.25 -8.34
CA LYS A 15 0.52 -8.51 -9.59
C LYS A 15 -0.86 -8.02 -10.03
N ASP A 16 -1.88 -8.88 -10.02
CA ASP A 16 -3.26 -8.47 -10.34
C ASP A 16 -3.73 -7.36 -9.40
N TYR A 17 -3.42 -7.49 -8.10
CA TYR A 17 -3.70 -6.44 -7.11
C TYR A 17 -2.99 -5.13 -7.47
N ALA A 18 -1.69 -5.17 -7.74
CA ALA A 18 -0.89 -4.00 -8.06
C ALA A 18 -1.38 -3.31 -9.34
N ASP A 19 -1.70 -4.07 -10.39
CA ASP A 19 -2.22 -3.56 -11.67
C ASP A 19 -3.58 -2.87 -11.49
N ASP A 20 -4.43 -3.38 -10.58
CA ASP A 20 -5.76 -2.87 -10.28
C ASP A 20 -5.78 -1.60 -9.41
N LEU A 21 -4.63 -1.20 -8.83
CA LEU A 21 -4.50 0.00 -8.00
C LEU A 21 -4.74 1.28 -8.81
N ASP A 22 -5.60 2.15 -8.27
CA ASP A 22 -5.88 3.48 -8.79
C ASP A 22 -5.55 4.54 -7.73
N PRO A 23 -4.48 5.33 -7.91
CA PRO A 23 -4.05 6.32 -6.93
C PRO A 23 -5.05 7.48 -6.76
N ASN A 24 -6.00 7.67 -7.69
CA ASN A 24 -6.95 8.80 -7.63
C ASN A 24 -8.10 8.56 -6.64
N VAL A 25 -8.38 7.30 -6.31
CA VAL A 25 -9.44 6.92 -5.36
C VAL A 25 -8.88 6.50 -4.00
N MET A 26 -7.55 6.39 -3.90
CA MET A 26 -6.87 6.03 -2.67
C MET A 26 -6.89 7.19 -1.69
N THR A 27 -7.10 6.87 -0.42
CA THR A 27 -7.10 7.83 0.69
C THR A 27 -6.33 7.23 1.85
N GLY A 28 -5.74 8.08 2.69
CA GLY A 28 -4.85 7.64 3.75
C GLY A 28 -4.06 8.84 4.26
N GLY A 29 -3.36 8.64 5.37
CA GLY A 29 -2.56 9.68 5.99
C GLY A 29 -1.24 9.16 6.48
N TRP A 30 -0.40 10.09 6.91
CA TRP A 30 0.91 9.80 7.48
C TRP A 30 0.97 10.15 8.97
N ASP A 31 -0.08 10.82 9.48
CA ASP A 31 -0.23 11.26 10.86
C ASP A 31 -1.17 10.36 11.67
N PRO A 32 -0.90 10.18 12.98
CA PRO A 32 0.30 10.62 13.69
C PRO A 32 1.58 9.89 13.25
N GLU A 33 2.71 10.57 13.41
CA GLU A 33 4.05 10.03 13.18
C GLU A 33 4.33 8.76 14.00
N GLY A 34 5.23 7.92 13.49
CA GLY A 34 5.67 6.69 14.16
C GLY A 34 4.62 5.58 14.16
N THR A 35 3.48 5.76 13.49
CA THR A 35 2.39 4.79 13.42
C THR A 35 2.11 4.42 11.95
N TRP A 36 1.83 3.14 11.71
CA TRP A 36 1.41 2.68 10.39
C TRP A 36 -0.09 2.88 10.21
N HIS A 37 -0.46 3.55 9.12
CA HIS A 37 -1.84 3.90 8.77
C HIS A 37 -2.28 3.15 7.54
N ARG A 38 -3.49 2.59 7.57
CA ARG A 38 -4.00 1.86 6.41
C ARG A 38 -4.37 2.84 5.29
N ILE A 39 -3.92 2.53 4.08
CA ILE A 39 -4.45 3.18 2.88
C ILE A 39 -5.80 2.55 2.58
N HIS A 40 -6.82 3.38 2.38
CA HIS A 40 -8.15 3.00 1.96
C HIS A 40 -8.32 3.22 0.45
N GLY A 41 -9.24 2.48 -0.17
CA GLY A 41 -9.43 2.50 -1.63
C GLY A 41 -8.37 1.72 -2.42
N ASP A 42 -7.40 1.12 -1.73
CA ASP A 42 -6.36 0.25 -2.28
C ASP A 42 -6.85 -1.20 -2.52
N GLY A 43 -7.95 -1.59 -1.90
CA GLY A 43 -8.53 -2.94 -1.98
C GLY A 43 -9.78 -2.99 -2.84
N LYS A 44 -9.83 -3.94 -3.78
CA LYS A 44 -11.05 -4.28 -4.55
C LYS A 44 -11.67 -5.58 -4.03
N SER A 45 -12.99 -5.72 -4.17
CA SER A 45 -13.73 -6.94 -3.79
C SER A 45 -13.16 -8.23 -4.41
N ARG A 46 -12.43 -8.12 -5.54
CA ARG A 46 -11.78 -9.25 -6.23
C ARG A 46 -10.56 -9.82 -5.48
N SER A 47 -9.85 -9.01 -4.68
CA SER A 47 -8.74 -9.50 -3.83
C SER A 47 -9.25 -10.09 -2.52
N GLY A 48 -10.55 -9.93 -2.20
CA GLY A 48 -11.13 -10.36 -0.93
C GLY A 48 -10.53 -9.68 0.30
N GLY A 49 -9.87 -8.51 0.12
CA GLY A 49 -9.15 -7.84 1.20
C GLY A 49 -7.84 -8.53 1.61
N LYS A 50 -7.36 -9.50 0.82
CA LYS A 50 -6.15 -10.26 1.10
C LYS A 50 -4.89 -9.40 1.13
N TRP A 51 -4.81 -8.36 0.30
CA TRP A 51 -3.71 -7.41 0.35
C TRP A 51 -4.19 -6.03 0.71
N HIS A 52 -3.35 -5.31 1.43
CA HIS A 52 -3.54 -3.90 1.70
C HIS A 52 -2.20 -3.19 1.87
N MET A 53 -2.22 -1.88 1.71
CA MET A 53 -1.09 -1.00 1.93
C MET A 53 -1.25 -0.19 3.20
N GLU A 54 -0.12 0.15 3.79
CA GLU A 54 -0.04 1.07 4.91
C GLU A 54 1.06 2.11 4.67
N THR A 55 0.87 3.33 5.17
CA THR A 55 1.81 4.45 5.13
C THR A 55 2.34 4.75 6.53
N LEU A 56 3.54 5.32 6.60
CA LEU A 56 4.18 5.76 7.84
C LEU A 56 4.98 7.03 7.56
N LYS A 57 4.79 8.09 8.36
CA LYS A 57 5.81 9.12 8.58
C LYS A 57 6.61 8.73 9.82
N SER A 58 7.92 8.58 9.70
CA SER A 58 8.78 8.32 10.85
C SER A 58 8.70 9.49 11.82
N LYS A 59 9.02 9.25 13.09
CA LYS A 59 9.17 10.36 14.03
C LYS A 59 10.25 11.30 13.54
N ASN A 60 10.02 12.61 13.64
CA ASN A 60 11.11 13.56 13.53
C ASN A 60 12.12 13.28 14.65
N THR A 61 13.38 13.04 14.29
CA THR A 61 14.47 12.82 15.25
C THR A 61 15.38 14.03 15.39
N SER A 62 15.07 15.14 14.69
CA SER A 62 15.79 16.40 14.86
C SER A 62 15.56 16.97 16.26
N LYS A 63 16.58 17.64 16.79
CA LYS A 63 16.46 18.45 18.02
C LYS A 63 16.05 19.89 17.72
N ASP A 64 16.15 20.30 16.46
CA ASP A 64 15.76 21.61 15.97
C ASP A 64 14.31 21.52 15.49
N GLU A 65 13.40 22.25 16.17
CA GLU A 65 11.95 22.20 15.89
C GLU A 65 11.60 22.72 14.48
N ASP A 66 12.49 23.52 13.89
CA ASP A 66 12.38 24.06 12.53
C ASP A 66 12.87 23.08 11.43
N GLU A 67 13.47 21.94 11.81
CA GLU A 67 14.00 20.95 10.86
C GLU A 67 13.20 19.63 10.95
N ASP A 68 12.29 19.41 10.00
CA ASP A 68 11.61 18.12 9.86
C ASP A 68 12.51 17.12 9.11
N ASN A 69 13.07 16.17 9.86
CA ASN A 69 13.88 15.08 9.32
C ASN A 69 13.09 13.77 9.12
N SER A 70 11.77 13.82 9.22
CA SER A 70 10.90 12.67 9.04
C SER A 70 11.09 12.02 7.67
N LYS A 71 10.99 10.70 7.66
CA LYS A 71 11.04 9.88 6.46
C LYS A 71 9.70 9.20 6.26
N TYR A 72 9.26 9.17 5.02
CA TYR A 72 7.99 8.59 4.64
C TYR A 72 8.23 7.19 4.10
N TYR A 73 7.36 6.26 4.46
CA TYR A 73 7.39 4.87 4.02
C TYR A 73 5.99 4.42 3.61
N ALA A 74 5.96 3.40 2.76
CA ALA A 74 4.75 2.64 2.46
C ALA A 74 5.10 1.16 2.56
N ARG A 75 4.16 0.30 2.90
CA ARG A 75 4.36 -1.15 2.88
C ARG A 75 3.15 -1.86 2.31
N LEU A 76 3.40 -2.98 1.65
CA LEU A 76 2.40 -3.91 1.18
C LEU A 76 2.33 -5.09 2.14
N LYS A 77 1.13 -5.43 2.58
CA LYS A 77 0.85 -6.57 3.45
C LYS A 77 -0.06 -7.57 2.77
N GLU A 78 0.19 -8.84 3.06
CA GLU A 78 -0.71 -9.96 2.83
C GLU A 78 -1.34 -10.35 4.17
N ASP A 79 -2.66 -10.28 4.22
CA ASP A 79 -3.46 -10.34 5.43
C ASP A 79 -2.95 -9.35 6.50
N SER A 80 -3.34 -9.52 7.76
CA SER A 80 -2.96 -8.57 8.83
C SER A 80 -1.51 -8.69 9.31
N ARG A 81 -0.79 -9.75 8.93
CA ARG A 81 0.47 -10.15 9.60
C ARG A 81 1.70 -10.20 8.70
N ASN A 82 1.56 -10.46 7.40
CA ASN A 82 2.71 -10.69 6.54
C ASN A 82 3.06 -9.42 5.76
N VAL A 83 4.23 -8.82 6.03
CA VAL A 83 4.73 -7.70 5.23
C VAL A 83 5.46 -8.28 4.02
N LEU A 84 4.95 -8.02 2.82
CA LEU A 84 5.54 -8.50 1.57
C LEU A 84 6.70 -7.61 1.11
N ALA A 85 6.51 -6.29 1.22
CA ALA A 85 7.48 -5.29 0.78
C ALA A 85 7.30 -3.98 1.55
N THR A 86 8.41 -3.25 1.70
CA THR A 86 8.43 -1.87 2.21
C THR A 86 9.11 -0.99 1.17
N PHE A 87 8.55 0.19 0.96
CA PHE A 87 8.96 1.18 -0.04
C PHE A 87 9.37 2.48 0.65
N GLY A 88 10.26 3.24 0.01
CA GLY A 88 10.95 4.40 0.60
C GLY A 88 12.35 4.03 1.09
N PRO A 89 12.94 4.82 2.03
CA PRO A 89 12.40 6.07 2.58
C PRO A 89 12.30 7.18 1.53
N TRP A 90 11.26 8.01 1.64
CA TRP A 90 11.18 9.30 0.95
C TRP A 90 11.44 10.45 1.92
N SER A 91 12.14 11.49 1.45
CA SER A 91 12.43 12.70 2.23
C SER A 91 11.25 13.67 2.33
N THR A 92 10.26 13.53 1.44
CA THR A 92 9.02 14.32 1.43
C THR A 92 7.83 13.38 1.32
N GLU A 93 6.65 13.86 1.68
CA GLU A 93 5.41 13.08 1.57
C GLU A 93 5.19 12.63 0.12
N PRO A 94 5.18 11.31 -0.16
CA PRO A 94 4.98 10.81 -1.50
C PRO A 94 3.49 10.81 -1.86
N SER A 95 3.16 11.16 -3.10
CA SER A 95 1.81 10.95 -3.62
C SER A 95 1.43 9.46 -3.67
N PHE A 96 0.13 9.14 -3.66
CA PHE A 96 -0.31 7.77 -3.90
C PHE A 96 0.14 7.23 -5.26
N ALA A 97 0.26 8.09 -6.29
CA ALA A 97 0.79 7.67 -7.58
C ALA A 97 2.24 7.18 -7.49
N THR A 98 3.07 7.85 -6.68
CA THR A 98 4.45 7.41 -6.40
C THR A 98 4.46 6.03 -5.74
N ILE A 99 3.61 5.81 -4.74
CA ILE A 99 3.51 4.53 -4.02
C ILE A 99 3.05 3.42 -4.99
N VAL A 100 1.96 3.65 -5.72
CA VAL A 100 1.40 2.67 -6.68
C VAL A 100 2.42 2.29 -7.75
N ASN A 101 3.18 3.25 -8.28
CA ASN A 101 4.23 2.98 -9.25
C ASN A 101 5.35 2.11 -8.66
N ALA A 102 5.76 2.35 -7.40
CA ALA A 102 6.75 1.52 -6.71
C ALA A 102 6.24 0.08 -6.50
N VAL A 103 4.97 -0.08 -6.11
CA VAL A 103 4.34 -1.41 -5.95
C VAL A 103 4.27 -2.15 -7.29
N LYS A 104 3.78 -1.48 -8.35
CA LYS A 104 3.70 -2.05 -9.70
C LYS A 104 5.09 -2.44 -10.23
N ALA A 105 6.12 -1.66 -9.94
CA ALA A 105 7.49 -1.98 -10.34
C ALA A 105 8.06 -3.21 -9.61
N TRP A 106 7.74 -3.37 -8.32
CA TRP A 106 8.17 -4.52 -7.53
C TRP A 106 7.42 -5.81 -7.86
N ALA A 107 6.12 -5.73 -8.16
CA ALA A 107 5.26 -6.88 -8.44
C ALA A 107 5.40 -7.44 -9.88
N LYS A 108 6.37 -6.94 -10.67
CA LYS A 108 6.59 -7.33 -12.07
C LYS A 108 6.97 -8.79 -12.22
#